data_AF-A0A4D6DNZ9-F1
#
_entry.id   AF-A0A4D6DNZ9-F1
#
_cell.length_a   1.000
_cell.length_b   1.000
_cell.length_c   1.000
_cell.angle_alpha   90.00
_cell.angle_beta   90.00
_cell.angle_gamma   90.00
#
_symmetry.space_group_name_H-M   'P 1'
#
loop_
_entity.id
_entity.type
_entity.pdbx_description
1 polymer ?
#
loop_
_entity_poly.entity_id
_entity_poly.type
_entity_poly.pdbx_seq_one_letter_code
_entity_poly.pdbx_strand_id
1 'polypeptide(L)'
;THNWPYDPDAGNVPTTPTVMWSFLSILVLFAGAMLVLYVYGQMKELPGDPFDDGANGGTLTTAELERGYEFVRPTQRATYKFFAFAVILFLAQVLAGILSAEDFVSGGPGTAIVKVLGVPFSFTVTRAWHTILQIYWFFMCWVGYTIFFLPRLSRVPNGQRFLINLLFALCVIVGAGALFGIYFGHMGYMSDTASYWLGSQGWEFMELGRFWHILMLASFVLWIAIIYRGVRPWITKQNMWSVPAWLFYGSGIMVLFLFFGLGATPSGNFAITDYWRWMTVHMWVEVTFEVFTTCIVAYLLVQMGLLNRSMAERVIFLAVMMFLITAIVGISH
;
A
#
# COMPACT_ATOMS: atom_id res chain seq x y z
N THR A 1 -18.31 -22.68 7.82
CA THR A 1 -17.32 -22.45 6.75
C THR A 1 -17.80 -23.00 5.40
N HIS A 2 -19.12 -23.02 5.13
CA HIS A 2 -19.66 -23.48 3.82
C HIS A 2 -19.08 -24.82 3.32
N ASN A 3 -19.04 -25.84 4.20
CA ASN A 3 -18.46 -27.17 3.95
C ASN A 3 -16.95 -27.17 3.62
N TRP A 4 -16.20 -26.19 4.12
CA TRP A 4 -14.73 -26.18 4.08
C TRP A 4 -14.15 -26.71 5.40
N PRO A 5 -13.06 -27.52 5.37
CA PRO A 5 -12.32 -27.99 4.20
C PRO A 5 -12.99 -29.17 3.48
N TYR A 6 -12.58 -29.43 2.22
CA TYR A 6 -13.05 -30.60 1.47
C TYR A 6 -12.67 -31.90 2.19
N ASP A 7 -13.70 -32.66 2.57
CA ASP A 7 -13.57 -33.92 3.30
C ASP A 7 -14.84 -34.77 3.06
N PRO A 8 -14.79 -35.71 2.09
CA PRO A 8 -15.92 -36.59 1.80
C PRO A 8 -16.37 -37.45 2.99
N ASP A 9 -15.44 -37.82 3.88
CA ASP A 9 -15.74 -38.69 5.03
C ASP A 9 -16.54 -37.93 6.09
N ALA A 10 -16.29 -36.62 6.23
CA ALA A 10 -17.09 -35.71 7.05
C ALA A 10 -18.37 -35.20 6.35
N GLY A 11 -18.61 -35.58 5.09
CA GLY A 11 -19.71 -35.07 4.27
C GLY A 11 -19.51 -33.66 3.72
N ASN A 12 -18.28 -33.13 3.80
CA ASN A 12 -17.92 -31.81 3.29
C ASN A 12 -17.68 -31.86 1.77
N VAL A 13 -18.74 -31.55 1.03
CA VAL A 13 -18.70 -31.35 -0.43
C VAL A 13 -19.17 -29.94 -0.80
N PRO A 14 -18.77 -29.40 -1.98
CA PRO A 14 -19.21 -28.08 -2.43
C PRO A 14 -20.73 -27.93 -2.39
N THR A 15 -21.20 -26.87 -1.74
CA THR A 15 -22.64 -26.61 -1.60
C THR A 15 -23.23 -26.11 -2.92
N THR A 16 -24.54 -26.31 -3.13
CA THR A 16 -25.24 -25.77 -4.32
C THR A 16 -25.03 -24.27 -4.50
N PRO A 17 -25.12 -23.41 -3.46
CA PRO A 17 -24.78 -21.99 -3.58
C PRO A 17 -23.35 -21.73 -4.07
N THR A 18 -22.35 -22.50 -3.61
CA THR A 18 -20.95 -22.35 -4.05
C THR A 18 -20.83 -22.54 -5.56
N VAL A 19 -21.46 -23.59 -6.10
CA VAL A 19 -21.42 -23.88 -7.55
C VAL A 19 -22.19 -22.84 -8.34
N MET A 20 -23.38 -22.45 -7.88
CA MET A 20 -24.21 -21.44 -8.56
C MET A 20 -23.52 -20.07 -8.63
N TRP A 21 -22.98 -19.59 -7.52
CA TRP A 21 -22.28 -18.28 -7.49
C TRP A 21 -20.99 -18.29 -8.29
N SER A 22 -20.29 -19.43 -8.37
CA SER A 22 -19.11 -19.58 -9.24
C SER A 22 -19.45 -19.43 -10.72
N PHE A 23 -20.59 -19.98 -11.16
CA PHE A 23 -21.05 -19.83 -12.54
C PHE A 23 -21.57 -18.40 -12.81
N LEU A 24 -22.35 -17.85 -11.88
CA LEU A 24 -22.90 -16.49 -12.01
C LEU A 24 -21.79 -15.43 -12.01
N SER A 25 -20.74 -15.57 -11.20
CA SER A 25 -19.65 -14.59 -11.14
C SER A 25 -18.92 -14.45 -12.48
N ILE A 26 -18.74 -15.56 -13.21
CA ILE A 26 -18.16 -15.56 -14.57
C ILE A 26 -19.05 -14.79 -15.56
N LEU A 27 -20.36 -15.01 -15.51
CA LEU A 27 -21.30 -14.28 -16.37
C LEU A 27 -21.34 -12.78 -16.06
N VAL A 28 -21.33 -12.43 -14.77
CA VAL A 28 -21.27 -11.03 -14.33
C VAL A 28 -19.94 -10.39 -14.74
N LEU A 29 -18.82 -11.12 -14.67
CA LEU A 29 -17.52 -10.65 -15.16
C LEU A 29 -17.57 -10.32 -16.65
N PHE A 30 -18.10 -11.22 -17.48
CA PHE A 30 -18.24 -10.95 -18.92
C PHE A 30 -19.18 -9.78 -19.21
N ALA A 31 -20.33 -9.70 -18.54
CA ALA A 31 -21.26 -8.59 -18.69
C ALA A 31 -20.63 -7.26 -18.28
N GLY A 32 -19.91 -7.23 -17.15
CA GLY A 32 -19.18 -6.06 -16.67
C GLY A 32 -18.07 -5.64 -17.63
N ALA A 33 -17.26 -6.58 -18.12
CA ALA A 33 -16.21 -6.30 -19.10
C ALA A 33 -16.78 -5.73 -20.41
N MET A 34 -17.87 -6.31 -20.93
CA MET A 34 -18.55 -5.80 -22.13
C MET A 34 -19.09 -4.38 -21.91
N LEU A 35 -19.71 -4.11 -20.76
CA LEU A 35 -20.22 -2.78 -20.41
C LEU A 35 -19.08 -1.74 -20.33
N VAL A 36 -17.98 -2.09 -19.67
CA VAL A 36 -16.81 -1.21 -19.55
C VAL A 36 -16.21 -0.91 -20.92
N LEU A 37 -16.06 -1.92 -21.78
CA LEU A 37 -15.55 -1.75 -23.13
C LEU A 37 -16.49 -0.90 -24.01
N TYR A 38 -17.80 -1.07 -23.86
CA TYR A 38 -18.80 -0.24 -24.54
C TYR A 38 -18.71 1.22 -24.10
N VAL A 39 -18.70 1.48 -22.78
CA VAL A 39 -18.56 2.83 -22.22
C VAL A 39 -17.24 3.47 -22.65
N TYR A 40 -16.14 2.73 -22.58
CA TYR A 40 -14.84 3.20 -23.05
C TYR A 40 -14.84 3.52 -24.56
N GLY A 41 -15.50 2.69 -25.37
CA GLY A 41 -15.68 2.94 -26.80
C GLY A 41 -16.40 4.26 -27.08
N GLN A 42 -17.48 4.55 -26.35
CA GLN A 42 -18.21 5.82 -26.42
C GLN A 42 -17.37 7.01 -25.94
N MET A 43 -16.48 6.81 -24.96
CA MET A 43 -15.58 7.86 -24.49
C MET A 43 -14.54 8.28 -25.53
N LYS A 44 -14.18 7.43 -26.49
CA LYS A 44 -13.28 7.80 -27.60
C LYS A 44 -13.92 8.82 -28.56
N GLU A 45 -15.24 8.90 -28.60
CA GLU A 45 -15.98 9.87 -29.43
C GLU A 45 -16.08 11.25 -28.75
N LEU A 46 -15.70 11.36 -27.47
CA LEU A 46 -15.66 12.64 -26.75
C LEU A 46 -14.47 13.48 -27.21
N PRO A 47 -14.62 14.81 -27.36
CA PRO A 47 -13.53 15.69 -27.77
C PRO A 47 -12.37 15.69 -26.76
N GLY A 48 -11.14 15.72 -27.30
CA GLY A 48 -9.85 15.67 -26.58
C GLY A 48 -9.11 14.36 -26.83
N ASP A 49 -8.48 14.21 -28.01
CA ASP A 49 -7.59 13.08 -28.30
C ASP A 49 -6.51 13.01 -27.19
N PRO A 50 -6.15 11.81 -26.70
CA PRO A 50 -5.02 11.65 -25.79
C PRO A 50 -3.74 12.40 -26.22
N PHE A 51 -3.57 12.58 -27.54
CA PHE A 51 -2.37 13.12 -28.19
C PHE A 51 -2.59 14.42 -28.98
N ASP A 52 -3.82 14.80 -29.37
CA ASP A 52 -4.11 16.12 -29.98
C ASP A 52 -4.33 17.18 -28.90
N ASP A 53 -3.20 17.70 -28.44
CA ASP A 53 -2.98 19.09 -28.03
C ASP A 53 -1.47 19.20 -27.83
N GLY A 54 -0.73 19.50 -28.90
CA GLY A 54 0.72 19.46 -28.88
C GLY A 54 1.31 20.22 -27.69
N ALA A 55 1.92 19.50 -26.75
CA ALA A 55 2.89 19.96 -25.74
C ALA A 55 2.64 21.30 -24.99
N ASN A 56 1.43 21.88 -25.07
CA ASN A 56 1.09 23.21 -24.56
C ASN A 56 -0.09 23.18 -23.57
N GLY A 57 -0.68 21.99 -23.34
CA GLY A 57 -1.62 21.78 -22.24
C GLY A 57 -0.88 21.92 -20.91
N GLY A 58 -1.20 22.97 -20.14
CA GLY A 58 -0.49 23.33 -18.92
C GLY A 58 -0.21 22.14 -17.97
N THR A 59 0.95 22.20 -17.31
CA THR A 59 1.39 21.20 -16.34
C THR A 59 0.34 20.96 -15.25
N LEU A 60 0.25 19.73 -14.72
CA LEU A 60 -0.56 19.39 -13.55
C LEU A 60 -0.11 20.12 -12.27
N THR A 61 1.07 20.72 -12.33
CA THR A 61 1.72 21.49 -11.28
C THR A 61 1.84 22.96 -11.67
N THR A 62 2.19 23.80 -10.71
CA THR A 62 2.47 25.21 -10.95
C THR A 62 3.86 25.33 -11.59
N ALA A 63 3.96 25.17 -12.93
CA ALA A 63 5.24 25.25 -13.68
C ALA A 63 6.00 26.57 -13.45
N GLU A 64 5.34 27.62 -12.96
CA GLU A 64 6.00 28.87 -12.57
C GLU A 64 6.99 28.70 -11.39
N LEU A 65 6.82 27.69 -10.54
CA LEU A 65 7.80 27.30 -9.51
C LEU A 65 8.97 26.47 -10.07
N GLU A 66 8.90 26.08 -11.35
CA GLU A 66 9.89 25.29 -12.09
C GLU A 66 10.66 26.14 -13.14
N ARG A 67 10.31 27.41 -13.35
CA ARG A 67 11.10 28.33 -14.19
C ARG A 67 12.41 28.69 -13.48
N GLY A 68 13.46 27.93 -13.80
CA GLY A 68 14.83 28.18 -13.36
C GLY A 68 15.40 27.04 -12.51
N TYR A 69 16.09 26.12 -13.19
CA TYR A 69 17.05 25.11 -12.70
C TYR A 69 16.54 23.79 -12.10
N GLU A 70 17.06 22.70 -12.67
CA GLU A 70 18.00 21.67 -12.12
C GLU A 70 18.26 21.54 -10.59
N PHE A 71 17.62 22.29 -9.70
CA PHE A 71 17.92 22.28 -8.26
C PHE A 71 16.95 21.39 -7.47
N VAL A 72 17.43 20.23 -7.04
CA VAL A 72 16.72 19.36 -6.08
C VAL A 72 16.61 20.06 -4.74
N ARG A 73 15.38 20.38 -4.30
CA ARG A 73 15.15 21.10 -3.04
C ARG A 73 15.63 20.26 -1.84
N PRO A 74 16.07 20.87 -0.72
CA PRO A 74 16.52 20.14 0.46
C PRO A 74 15.48 19.16 1.04
N THR A 75 14.18 19.45 0.88
CA THR A 75 13.09 18.55 1.28
C THR A 75 12.96 17.34 0.35
N GLN A 76 13.24 17.48 -0.95
CA GLN A 76 13.29 16.38 -1.91
C GLN A 76 14.50 15.50 -1.65
N ARG A 77 15.67 16.09 -1.41
CA ARG A 77 16.88 15.32 -1.05
C ARG A 77 16.69 14.53 0.26
N ALA A 78 15.89 15.05 1.18
CA ALA A 78 15.55 14.36 2.42
C ALA A 78 14.67 13.12 2.21
N THR A 79 14.07 12.91 1.02
CA THR A 79 13.31 11.68 0.72
C THR A 79 14.19 10.54 0.23
N TYR A 80 15.43 10.81 -0.21
CA TYR A 80 16.35 9.79 -0.74
C TYR A 80 16.63 8.64 0.24
N LYS A 81 16.69 8.97 1.54
CA LYS A 81 16.85 7.98 2.60
C LYS A 81 15.67 7.00 2.70
N PHE A 82 14.44 7.40 2.34
CA PHE A 82 13.30 6.49 2.31
C PHE A 82 13.49 5.45 1.20
N PHE A 83 13.93 5.87 0.01
CA PHE A 83 14.23 4.95 -1.09
C PHE A 83 15.42 4.04 -0.77
N ALA A 84 16.50 4.58 -0.19
CA ALA A 84 17.64 3.77 0.24
C ALA A 84 17.22 2.73 1.31
N PHE A 85 16.39 3.14 2.28
CA PHE A 85 15.86 2.22 3.28
C PHE A 85 14.93 1.17 2.66
N ALA A 86 14.10 1.55 1.69
CA ALA A 86 13.26 0.61 0.96
C ALA A 86 14.08 -0.46 0.23
N VAL A 87 15.20 -0.08 -0.41
CA VAL A 87 16.11 -1.05 -1.04
C VAL A 87 16.69 -2.04 -0.02
N ILE A 88 17.10 -1.57 1.16
CA ILE A 88 17.60 -2.44 2.23
C ILE A 88 16.50 -3.43 2.67
N LEU A 89 15.29 -2.94 2.92
CA LEU A 89 14.16 -3.77 3.33
C LEU A 89 13.75 -4.77 2.23
N PHE A 90 13.81 -4.37 0.96
CA PHE A 90 13.56 -5.25 -0.18
C PHE A 90 14.58 -6.39 -0.25
N LEU A 91 15.88 -6.09 -0.09
CA LEU A 91 16.90 -7.14 -0.04
C LEU A 91 16.71 -8.08 1.16
N ALA A 92 16.33 -7.53 2.32
CA ALA A 92 16.00 -8.33 3.50
C ALA A 92 14.75 -9.21 3.26
N GLN A 93 13.75 -8.71 2.54
CA GLN A 93 12.54 -9.46 2.16
C GLN A 93 12.85 -10.62 1.21
N VAL A 94 13.69 -10.38 0.20
CA VAL A 94 14.16 -11.42 -0.73
C VAL A 94 14.94 -12.48 0.02
N LEU A 95 15.85 -12.08 0.91
CA LEU A 95 16.59 -13.02 1.76
C LEU A 95 15.65 -13.85 2.65
N ALA A 96 14.69 -13.22 3.32
CA ALA A 96 13.69 -13.92 4.12
C ALA A 96 12.88 -14.93 3.29
N GLY A 97 12.57 -14.58 2.03
CA GLY A 97 11.93 -15.49 1.07
C GLY A 97 12.79 -16.71 0.76
N ILE A 98 14.07 -16.51 0.43
CA ILE A 98 15.03 -17.59 0.17
C ILE A 98 15.15 -18.51 1.40
N LEU A 99 15.27 -17.93 2.60
CA LEU A 99 15.36 -18.69 3.85
C LEU A 99 14.08 -19.50 4.14
N SER A 100 12.90 -18.95 3.84
CA SER A 100 11.64 -19.67 4.01
C SER A 100 11.46 -20.80 2.99
N ALA A 101 11.92 -20.61 1.76
CA ALA A 101 11.86 -21.62 0.71
C ALA A 101 12.80 -22.81 0.99
N GLU A 102 13.92 -22.56 1.67
CA GLU A 102 14.87 -23.59 2.07
C GLU A 102 14.23 -24.69 2.93
N ASP A 103 13.28 -24.36 3.81
CA ASP A 103 12.63 -25.36 4.66
C ASP A 103 11.82 -26.40 3.86
N PHE A 104 11.51 -26.12 2.58
CA PHE A 104 10.84 -27.04 1.66
C PHE A 104 11.81 -27.82 0.75
N VAL A 105 13.11 -27.53 0.81
CA VAL A 105 14.15 -28.22 0.03
C VAL A 105 15.25 -28.74 0.96
N SER A 106 16.03 -29.73 0.52
CA SER A 106 17.07 -30.32 1.37
C SER A 106 18.35 -29.46 1.42
N GLY A 107 18.30 -28.32 2.12
CA GLY A 107 19.44 -27.46 2.44
C GLY A 107 19.57 -26.19 1.59
N GLY A 108 20.48 -25.28 1.99
CA GLY A 108 20.60 -23.94 1.42
C GLY A 108 21.37 -22.92 2.27
N PRO A 109 21.21 -21.61 2.00
CA PRO A 109 21.95 -20.53 2.68
C PRO A 109 21.66 -20.41 4.18
N GLY A 110 20.43 -20.67 4.61
CA GLY A 110 19.98 -20.68 6.00
C GLY A 110 20.67 -21.73 6.84
N THR A 111 20.78 -22.96 6.37
CA THR A 111 21.57 -24.01 7.05
C THR A 111 23.05 -23.65 7.14
N ALA A 112 23.61 -22.95 6.15
CA ALA A 112 24.97 -22.40 6.25
C ALA A 112 25.07 -21.26 7.28
N ILE A 113 24.10 -20.35 7.32
CA ILE A 113 24.03 -19.25 8.29
C ILE A 113 23.94 -19.80 9.72
N VAL A 114 23.10 -20.80 9.98
CA VAL A 114 23.00 -21.43 11.30
C VAL A 114 24.34 -22.05 11.72
N LYS A 115 25.05 -22.70 10.78
CA LYS A 115 26.37 -23.29 11.07
C LYS A 115 27.45 -22.25 11.39
N VAL A 116 27.40 -21.07 10.76
CA VAL A 116 28.44 -20.03 10.93
C VAL A 116 28.11 -19.06 12.07
N LEU A 117 26.87 -18.58 12.16
CA LEU A 117 26.44 -17.55 13.10
C LEU A 117 25.75 -18.12 14.36
N GLY A 118 25.33 -19.39 14.33
CA GLY A 118 24.63 -20.01 15.47
C GLY A 118 23.24 -19.44 15.76
N VAL A 119 22.68 -18.63 14.85
CA VAL A 119 21.34 -18.03 15.01
C VAL A 119 20.32 -18.85 14.22
N PRO A 120 19.41 -19.60 14.89
CA PRO A 120 18.36 -20.32 14.21
C PRO A 120 17.24 -19.37 13.76
N PHE A 121 16.78 -19.55 12.52
CA PHE A 121 15.56 -18.92 12.04
C PHE A 121 14.52 -20.00 11.83
N SER A 122 13.34 -19.84 12.42
CA SER A 122 12.21 -20.74 12.14
C SER A 122 11.47 -20.29 10.88
N PHE A 123 10.83 -21.25 10.18
CA PHE A 123 9.94 -20.97 9.06
C PHE A 123 8.95 -19.85 9.36
N THR A 124 8.34 -19.87 10.56
CA THR A 124 7.34 -18.88 10.98
C THR A 124 7.93 -17.47 11.00
N VAL A 125 9.18 -17.30 11.45
CA VAL A 125 9.86 -15.99 11.46
C VAL A 125 10.21 -15.54 10.04
N THR A 126 10.82 -16.40 9.24
CA THR A 126 11.27 -16.03 7.88
C THR A 126 10.08 -15.73 6.99
N ARG A 127 9.00 -16.50 7.08
CA ARG A 127 7.72 -16.22 6.44
C ARG A 127 7.14 -14.86 6.88
N ALA A 128 7.05 -14.62 8.20
CA ALA A 128 6.50 -13.37 8.73
C ALA A 128 7.32 -12.14 8.29
N TRP A 129 8.66 -12.25 8.27
CA TRP A 129 9.51 -11.21 7.70
C TRP A 129 9.27 -11.02 6.20
N HIS A 130 9.17 -12.10 5.44
CA HIS A 130 8.93 -12.01 4.01
C HIS A 130 7.62 -11.29 3.68
N THR A 131 6.52 -11.65 4.35
CA THR A 131 5.20 -11.03 4.14
C THR A 131 5.18 -9.57 4.60
N ILE A 132 5.68 -9.28 5.80
CA ILE A 132 5.57 -7.92 6.33
C ILE A 132 6.52 -6.94 5.67
N LEU A 133 7.75 -7.37 5.35
CA LEU A 133 8.71 -6.50 4.68
C LEU A 133 8.26 -6.19 3.26
N GLN A 134 7.58 -7.12 2.58
CA GLN A 134 7.00 -6.91 1.25
C GLN A 134 6.06 -5.70 1.25
N ILE A 135 5.25 -5.58 2.30
CA ILE A 135 4.36 -4.44 2.51
C ILE A 135 5.19 -3.20 2.89
N TYR A 136 6.14 -3.36 3.80
CA TYR A 136 6.83 -2.25 4.44
C TYR A 136 7.76 -1.46 3.50
N TRP A 137 8.60 -2.13 2.71
CA TRP A 137 9.52 -1.46 1.78
C TRP A 137 8.75 -0.67 0.72
N PHE A 138 7.63 -1.23 0.26
CA PHE A 138 6.76 -0.61 -0.73
C PHE A 138 6.19 0.71 -0.20
N PHE A 139 5.66 0.70 1.04
CA PHE A 139 5.22 1.94 1.70
C PHE A 139 6.31 3.00 1.81
N MET A 140 7.55 2.59 2.10
CA MET A 140 8.67 3.55 2.18
C MET A 140 8.89 4.27 0.85
N CYS A 141 8.77 3.56 -0.28
CA CYS A 141 8.81 4.17 -1.61
C CYS A 141 7.67 5.18 -1.81
N TRP A 142 6.43 4.85 -1.44
CA TRP A 142 5.28 5.74 -1.61
C TRP A 142 5.36 6.98 -0.74
N VAL A 143 5.73 6.81 0.52
CA VAL A 143 5.95 7.93 1.45
C VAL A 143 7.04 8.84 0.89
N GLY A 144 8.16 8.27 0.43
CA GLY A 144 9.24 9.02 -0.20
C GLY A 144 8.79 9.78 -1.45
N TYR A 145 8.04 9.14 -2.34
CA TYR A 145 7.60 9.71 -3.61
C TYR A 145 6.59 10.85 -3.44
N THR A 146 5.56 10.64 -2.61
CA THR A 146 4.53 11.65 -2.35
C THR A 146 5.12 12.92 -1.73
N ILE A 147 6.10 12.78 -0.82
CA ILE A 147 6.81 13.94 -0.24
C ILE A 147 7.73 14.61 -1.28
N PHE A 148 8.40 13.82 -2.12
CA PHE A 148 9.26 14.34 -3.19
C PHE A 148 8.48 15.22 -4.18
N PHE A 149 7.20 14.89 -4.37
CA PHE A 149 6.29 15.62 -5.25
C PHE A 149 5.81 16.97 -4.68
N LEU A 150 5.60 17.09 -3.36
CA LEU A 150 4.99 18.28 -2.73
C LEU A 150 5.55 19.64 -3.16
N PRO A 151 6.89 19.83 -3.28
CA PRO A 151 7.44 21.14 -3.61
C PRO A 151 7.16 21.61 -5.05
N ARG A 152 6.65 20.73 -5.91
CA ARG A 152 6.18 21.09 -7.26
C ARG A 152 4.79 21.69 -7.25
N LEU A 153 3.98 21.41 -6.23
CA LEU A 153 2.63 21.94 -6.11
C LEU A 153 2.62 23.33 -5.49
N SER A 154 3.31 23.49 -4.37
CA SER A 154 3.30 24.73 -3.61
C SER A 154 4.64 25.02 -2.93
N ARG A 155 4.79 26.23 -2.43
CA ARG A 155 5.95 26.65 -1.64
C ARG A 155 6.08 25.79 -0.39
N VAL A 156 7.29 25.29 -0.14
CA VAL A 156 7.60 24.44 1.02
C VAL A 156 7.27 25.16 2.34
N PRO A 157 6.42 24.58 3.22
CA PRO A 157 6.11 25.13 4.53
C PRO A 157 7.31 25.13 5.49
N ASN A 158 7.32 26.05 6.46
CA ASN A 158 8.35 26.12 7.49
C ASN A 158 8.38 24.85 8.36
N GLY A 159 9.55 24.28 8.60
CA GLY A 159 9.70 23.06 9.41
C GLY A 159 9.40 21.74 8.69
N GLN A 160 9.07 21.75 7.39
CA GLN A 160 8.76 20.53 6.63
C GLN A 160 9.91 19.51 6.67
N ARG A 161 11.18 19.98 6.57
CA ARG A 161 12.35 19.10 6.63
C ARG A 161 12.46 18.35 7.96
N PHE A 162 12.13 19.00 9.08
CA PHE A 162 12.13 18.36 10.39
C PHE A 162 11.09 17.26 10.45
N LEU A 163 9.86 17.52 9.99
CA LEU A 163 8.79 16.52 9.97
C LEU A 163 9.13 15.31 9.08
N ILE A 164 9.74 15.54 7.92
CA ILE A 164 10.21 14.45 7.04
C ILE A 164 11.28 13.61 7.75
N ASN A 165 12.17 14.26 8.50
CA ASN A 165 13.21 13.55 9.26
C ASN A 165 12.64 12.76 10.44
N LEU A 166 11.68 13.34 11.17
CA LEU A 166 10.97 12.67 12.24
C LEU A 166 10.21 11.45 11.71
N LEU A 167 9.46 11.61 10.61
CA LEU A 167 8.74 10.52 9.95
C LEU A 167 9.69 9.37 9.60
N PHE A 168 10.82 9.69 8.98
CA PHE A 168 11.82 8.67 8.65
C PHE A 168 12.35 7.94 9.89
N ALA A 169 12.66 8.66 10.96
CA ALA A 169 13.13 8.04 12.20
C ALA A 169 12.07 7.09 12.77
N LEU A 170 10.80 7.49 12.78
CA LEU A 170 9.69 6.63 13.21
C LEU A 170 9.57 5.38 12.34
N CYS A 171 9.68 5.52 11.01
CA CYS A 171 9.68 4.37 10.10
C CYS A 171 10.86 3.41 10.35
N VAL A 172 12.06 3.93 10.59
CA VAL A 172 13.20 3.07 10.93
C VAL A 172 12.97 2.33 12.25
N ILE A 173 12.44 3.02 13.27
CA ILE A 173 12.11 2.43 14.57
C ILE A 173 11.05 1.32 14.42
N VAL A 174 9.99 1.57 13.66
CA VAL A 174 8.94 0.59 13.40
C VAL A 174 9.48 -0.60 12.61
N GLY A 175 10.28 -0.38 11.56
CA GLY A 175 10.90 -1.46 10.78
C GLY A 175 11.84 -2.33 11.61
N ALA A 176 12.67 -1.72 12.47
CA ALA A 176 13.49 -2.45 13.42
C ALA A 176 12.63 -3.22 14.43
N GLY A 177 11.59 -2.58 14.96
CA GLY A 177 10.62 -3.20 15.86
C GLY A 177 9.92 -4.40 15.25
N ALA A 178 9.56 -4.34 13.96
CA ALA A 178 9.00 -5.47 13.23
C ALA A 178 10.01 -6.62 13.10
N LEU A 179 11.25 -6.33 12.68
CA LEU A 179 12.29 -7.36 12.53
C LEU A 179 12.59 -8.07 13.85
N PHE A 180 12.96 -7.32 14.88
CA PHE A 180 13.34 -7.88 16.17
C PHE A 180 12.15 -8.40 16.95
N GLY A 181 11.03 -7.69 16.95
CA GLY A 181 9.79 -8.09 17.63
C GLY A 181 9.28 -9.43 17.13
N ILE A 182 9.15 -9.61 15.81
CA ILE A 182 8.69 -10.87 15.22
C ILE A 182 9.63 -12.02 15.61
N TYR A 183 10.95 -11.82 15.52
CA TYR A 183 11.92 -12.84 15.92
C TYR A 183 11.78 -13.24 17.39
N PHE A 184 11.86 -12.28 18.31
CA PHE A 184 11.80 -12.59 19.75
C PHE A 184 10.44 -13.11 20.19
N GLY A 185 9.35 -12.64 19.56
CA GLY A 185 7.99 -13.11 19.81
C GLY A 185 7.79 -14.57 19.39
N HIS A 186 8.17 -14.93 18.16
CA HIS A 186 7.98 -16.29 17.66
C HIS A 186 8.97 -17.31 18.22
N MET A 187 10.18 -16.88 18.61
CA MET A 187 11.17 -17.77 19.23
C MET A 187 10.89 -18.03 20.72
N GLY A 188 9.84 -17.42 21.30
CA GLY A 188 9.44 -17.66 22.69
C GLY A 188 10.31 -16.95 23.73
N TYR A 189 11.07 -15.93 23.34
CA TYR A 189 11.88 -15.14 24.27
C TYR A 189 11.06 -14.09 25.06
N MET A 190 9.80 -13.90 24.70
CA MET A 190 8.87 -12.96 25.33
C MET A 190 7.68 -13.70 25.95
N SER A 191 7.11 -13.16 27.02
CA SER A 191 5.81 -13.63 27.54
C SER A 191 4.68 -13.29 26.55
N ASP A 192 3.53 -13.97 26.63
CA ASP A 192 2.41 -13.76 25.70
C ASP A 192 1.96 -12.29 25.62
N THR A 193 1.86 -11.62 26.77
CA THR A 193 1.51 -10.20 26.81
C THR A 193 2.59 -9.32 26.18
N ALA A 194 3.86 -9.60 26.45
CA ALA A 194 4.97 -8.85 25.83
C ALA A 194 5.04 -9.10 24.31
N SER A 195 4.79 -10.33 23.87
CA SER A 195 4.76 -10.71 22.46
C SER A 195 3.61 -10.01 21.72
N TYR A 196 2.42 -9.93 22.31
CA TYR A 196 1.32 -9.19 21.70
C TYR A 196 1.64 -7.70 21.47
N TRP A 197 2.32 -7.06 22.42
CA TRP A 197 2.63 -5.63 22.33
C TRP A 197 3.89 -5.32 21.51
N LEU A 198 4.99 -6.03 21.76
CA LEU A 198 6.32 -5.74 21.20
C LEU A 198 6.83 -6.83 20.25
N GLY A 199 6.19 -7.99 20.23
CA GLY A 199 6.56 -9.13 19.41
C GLY A 199 5.71 -9.23 18.15
N SER A 200 4.91 -10.30 18.08
CA SER A 200 3.98 -10.59 16.99
C SER A 200 2.54 -10.76 17.45
N GLN A 201 1.60 -10.25 16.66
CA GLN A 201 0.16 -10.48 16.91
C GLN A 201 -0.33 -11.84 16.37
N GLY A 202 0.47 -12.53 15.55
CA GLY A 202 0.15 -13.86 15.02
C GLY A 202 -0.81 -13.89 13.84
N TRP A 203 -1.21 -12.73 13.30
CA TRP A 203 -2.06 -12.63 12.11
C TRP A 203 -1.23 -12.36 10.87
N GLU A 204 -1.46 -13.16 9.82
CA GLU A 204 -0.83 -12.96 8.52
C GLU A 204 -1.13 -11.54 7.97
N PHE A 205 -0.08 -10.88 7.47
CA PHE A 205 -0.03 -9.47 7.02
C PHE A 205 -0.20 -8.42 8.13
N MET A 206 -0.47 -8.83 9.37
CA MET A 206 -0.58 -7.96 10.54
C MET A 206 0.31 -8.47 11.68
N GLU A 207 1.52 -8.91 11.35
CA GLU A 207 2.43 -9.57 12.27
C GLU A 207 3.09 -8.59 13.26
N LEU A 208 3.07 -7.27 13.02
CA LEU A 208 3.67 -6.31 13.95
C LEU A 208 2.98 -6.38 15.31
N GLY A 209 3.75 -6.43 16.41
CA GLY A 209 3.22 -6.20 17.75
C GLY A 209 2.41 -4.89 17.84
N ARG A 210 1.42 -4.85 18.75
CA ARG A 210 0.44 -3.76 18.84
C ARG A 210 1.07 -2.37 19.02
N PHE A 211 2.16 -2.27 19.76
CA PHE A 211 2.88 -1.01 19.94
C PHE A 211 3.47 -0.50 18.62
N TRP A 212 4.14 -1.38 17.86
CA TRP A 212 4.71 -1.06 16.56
C TRP A 212 3.64 -0.72 15.53
N HIS A 213 2.51 -1.42 15.58
CA HIS A 213 1.34 -1.14 14.76
C HIS A 213 0.79 0.27 15.05
N ILE A 214 0.57 0.65 16.32
CA ILE A 214 0.10 2.00 16.66
C ILE A 214 1.11 3.07 16.25
N LEU A 215 2.41 2.82 16.45
CA LEU A 215 3.47 3.74 16.05
C LEU A 215 3.53 3.90 14.52
N MET A 216 3.29 2.82 13.77
CA MET A 216 3.15 2.86 12.31
C MET A 216 1.96 3.72 11.90
N LEU A 217 0.78 3.54 12.51
CA LEU A 217 -0.39 4.37 12.23
C LEU A 217 -0.14 5.85 12.56
N ALA A 218 0.51 6.14 13.69
CA ALA A 218 0.91 7.49 14.05
C ALA A 218 1.88 8.10 13.02
N SER A 219 2.80 7.30 12.48
CA SER A 219 3.71 7.70 11.41
C SER A 219 2.96 8.03 10.12
N PHE A 220 1.97 7.22 9.75
CA PHE A 220 1.12 7.50 8.59
C PHE A 220 0.24 8.73 8.78
N VAL A 221 -0.30 8.97 9.97
CA VAL A 221 -1.02 10.21 10.29
C VAL A 221 -0.08 11.43 10.15
N LEU A 222 1.15 11.34 10.65
CA LEU A 222 2.16 12.38 10.45
C LEU A 222 2.46 12.60 8.96
N TRP A 223 2.55 11.53 8.17
CA TRP A 223 2.72 11.60 6.72
C TRP A 223 1.57 12.35 6.04
N ILE A 224 0.32 12.07 6.38
CA ILE A 224 -0.84 12.83 5.88
C ILE A 224 -0.77 14.29 6.30
N ALA A 225 -0.36 14.59 7.53
CA ALA A 225 -0.17 15.97 7.97
C ALA A 225 0.91 16.70 7.15
N ILE A 226 2.00 16.02 6.79
CA ILE A 226 3.07 16.56 5.92
C ILE A 226 2.52 16.86 4.52
N ILE A 227 1.76 15.94 3.92
CA ILE A 227 1.12 16.13 2.60
C ILE A 227 0.12 17.29 2.67
N TYR A 228 -0.79 17.28 3.64
CA TYR A 228 -1.80 18.31 3.82
C TYR A 228 -1.18 19.71 3.90
N ARG A 229 -0.08 19.87 4.65
CA ARG A 229 0.63 21.15 4.74
C ARG A 229 1.16 21.65 3.40
N GLY A 230 1.60 20.74 2.52
CA GLY A 230 2.07 21.08 1.18
C GLY A 230 0.94 21.28 0.16
N VAL A 231 -0.17 20.55 0.29
CA VAL A 231 -1.26 20.58 -0.69
C VAL A 231 -2.31 21.64 -0.35
N ARG A 232 -2.52 21.97 0.94
CA ARG A 232 -3.55 22.92 1.39
C ARG A 232 -3.51 24.29 0.69
N PRO A 233 -2.35 24.95 0.50
CA PRO A 233 -2.31 26.25 -0.17
C PRO A 233 -2.68 26.18 -1.65
N TRP A 234 -2.63 24.98 -2.24
CA TRP A 234 -2.86 24.73 -3.65
C TRP A 234 -4.32 24.33 -3.94
N ILE A 235 -5.01 23.65 -3.01
CA ILE A 235 -6.42 23.27 -3.18
C ILE A 235 -7.32 24.51 -3.11
N THR A 236 -8.08 24.71 -4.18
CA THR A 236 -9.11 25.73 -4.38
C THR A 236 -10.41 25.07 -4.87
N LYS A 237 -11.51 25.81 -4.95
CA LYS A 237 -12.78 25.27 -5.48
C LYS A 237 -12.68 24.77 -6.93
N GLN A 238 -11.74 25.28 -7.71
CA GLN A 238 -11.62 24.98 -9.14
C GLN A 238 -10.76 23.73 -9.42
N ASN A 239 -9.87 23.34 -8.52
CA ASN A 239 -8.93 22.22 -8.71
C ASN A 239 -9.08 21.11 -7.66
N MET A 240 -10.19 21.08 -6.89
CA MET A 240 -10.44 20.03 -5.90
C MET A 240 -10.56 18.62 -6.50
N TRP A 241 -10.82 18.48 -7.79
CA TRP A 241 -10.92 17.20 -8.50
C TRP A 241 -9.70 16.86 -9.35
N SER A 242 -8.62 17.63 -9.20
CA SER A 242 -7.38 17.42 -9.93
C SER A 242 -6.58 16.23 -9.37
N VAL A 243 -5.62 15.74 -10.16
CA VAL A 243 -4.76 14.60 -9.77
C VAL A 243 -4.07 14.79 -8.41
N PRO A 244 -3.47 15.95 -8.07
CA PRO A 244 -2.87 16.14 -6.74
C PRO A 244 -3.87 16.12 -5.58
N ALA A 245 -5.10 16.58 -5.82
CA ALA A 245 -6.16 16.51 -4.81
C ALA A 245 -6.62 15.06 -4.60
N TRP A 246 -6.81 14.30 -5.68
CA TRP A 246 -7.08 12.85 -5.61
C TRP A 246 -5.96 12.09 -4.91
N LEU A 247 -4.70 12.43 -5.15
CA LEU A 247 -3.57 11.83 -4.44
C LEU A 247 -3.63 12.10 -2.93
N PHE A 248 -4.02 13.31 -2.52
CA PHE A 248 -4.23 13.64 -1.10
C PHE A 248 -5.41 12.90 -0.49
N TYR A 249 -6.57 12.88 -1.15
CA TYR A 249 -7.77 12.17 -0.66
C TYR A 249 -7.54 10.65 -0.59
N GLY A 250 -6.92 10.08 -1.63
CA GLY A 250 -6.46 8.70 -1.68
C GLY A 250 -5.53 8.38 -0.51
N SER A 251 -4.57 9.26 -0.21
CA SER A 251 -3.68 9.09 0.95
C SER A 251 -4.44 9.10 2.27
N GLY A 252 -5.38 10.03 2.44
CA GLY A 252 -6.21 10.10 3.64
C GLY A 252 -7.05 8.85 3.87
N ILE A 253 -7.75 8.38 2.83
CA ILE A 253 -8.60 7.19 2.93
C ILE A 253 -7.80 5.91 3.11
N MET A 254 -6.63 5.80 2.49
CA MET A 254 -5.67 4.72 2.74
C MET A 254 -5.33 4.63 4.23
N VAL A 255 -4.88 5.74 4.82
CA VAL A 255 -4.50 5.75 6.24
C VAL A 255 -5.70 5.42 7.11
N LEU A 256 -6.89 5.92 6.77
CA LEU A 256 -8.13 5.58 7.49
C LEU A 256 -8.39 4.07 7.49
N PHE A 257 -8.26 3.38 6.36
CA PHE A 257 -8.49 1.94 6.28
C PHE A 257 -7.48 1.13 7.08
N LEU A 258 -6.23 1.60 7.24
CA LEU A 258 -5.25 0.94 8.10
C LEU A 258 -5.68 0.91 9.59
N PHE A 259 -6.55 1.83 10.04
CA PHE A 259 -7.09 1.78 11.40
C PHE A 259 -8.02 0.59 11.66
N PHE A 260 -8.59 -0.03 10.62
CA PHE A 260 -9.38 -1.24 10.78
C PHE A 260 -8.58 -2.39 11.40
N GLY A 261 -7.26 -2.39 11.26
CA GLY A 261 -6.37 -3.38 11.86
C GLY A 261 -6.34 -3.31 13.39
N LEU A 262 -6.85 -2.24 14.00
CA LEU A 262 -7.05 -2.15 15.44
C LEU A 262 -8.25 -3.00 15.93
N GLY A 263 -9.21 -3.28 15.05
CA GLY A 263 -10.36 -4.14 15.35
C GLY A 263 -9.99 -5.63 15.44
N ALA A 264 -8.87 -6.04 14.83
CA ALA A 264 -8.39 -7.40 14.89
C ALA A 264 -7.67 -7.67 16.22
N THR A 265 -8.31 -8.39 17.14
CA THR A 265 -7.77 -8.68 18.48
C THR A 265 -7.62 -10.18 18.75
N PRO A 266 -6.67 -10.61 19.61
CA PRO A 266 -6.50 -12.02 19.94
C PRO A 266 -7.66 -12.62 20.76
N SER A 267 -8.41 -11.79 21.49
CA SER A 267 -9.53 -12.23 22.33
C SER A 267 -10.87 -12.26 21.61
N GLY A 268 -10.94 -11.73 20.38
CA GLY A 268 -12.14 -11.71 19.55
C GLY A 268 -12.46 -13.08 18.95
N ASN A 269 -13.70 -13.23 18.48
CA ASN A 269 -14.07 -14.38 17.65
C ASN A 269 -13.21 -14.40 16.38
N PHE A 270 -12.67 -15.56 16.00
CA PHE A 270 -11.79 -15.69 14.83
C PHE A 270 -12.38 -15.08 13.57
N ALA A 271 -13.65 -15.33 13.24
CA ALA A 271 -14.28 -14.82 12.03
C ALA A 271 -14.44 -13.29 12.04
N ILE A 272 -14.71 -12.70 13.22
CA ILE A 272 -14.79 -11.24 13.37
C ILE A 272 -13.40 -10.61 13.25
N THR A 273 -12.39 -11.22 13.86
CA THR A 273 -11.01 -10.75 13.77
C THR A 273 -10.46 -10.89 12.35
N ASP A 274 -10.79 -11.98 11.65
CA ASP A 274 -10.40 -12.21 10.25
C ASP A 274 -11.11 -11.23 9.29
N TYR A 275 -12.37 -10.89 9.56
CA TYR A 275 -13.07 -9.81 8.86
C TYR A 275 -12.31 -8.48 8.98
N TRP A 276 -11.92 -8.08 10.20
CA TRP A 276 -11.14 -6.84 10.39
C TRP A 276 -9.73 -6.91 9.77
N ARG A 277 -9.12 -8.09 9.76
CA ARG A 277 -7.86 -8.33 9.06
C ARG A 277 -8.01 -8.07 7.57
N TRP A 278 -9.01 -8.64 6.91
CA TRP A 278 -9.24 -8.40 5.48
C TRP A 278 -9.73 -6.99 5.18
N MET A 279 -10.53 -6.36 6.07
CA MET A 279 -10.84 -4.94 5.99
C MET A 279 -9.58 -4.07 5.98
N THR A 280 -8.51 -4.54 6.63
CA THR A 280 -7.21 -3.88 6.57
C THR A 280 -6.48 -4.25 5.28
N VAL A 281 -6.23 -5.53 5.04
CA VAL A 281 -5.37 -6.03 3.95
C VAL A 281 -5.97 -5.76 2.58
N HIS A 282 -7.21 -6.20 2.34
CA HIS A 282 -7.87 -6.13 1.03
C HIS A 282 -8.16 -4.67 0.65
N MET A 283 -8.86 -3.93 1.51
CA MET A 283 -9.20 -2.52 1.23
C MET A 283 -7.95 -1.66 1.07
N TRP A 284 -6.89 -1.95 1.82
CA TRP A 284 -5.63 -1.27 1.63
C TRP A 284 -5.01 -1.60 0.27
N VAL A 285 -4.80 -2.87 -0.09
CA VAL A 285 -4.17 -3.23 -1.37
C VAL A 285 -5.01 -2.70 -2.54
N GLU A 286 -6.29 -3.02 -2.59
CA GLU A 286 -7.12 -2.77 -3.77
C GLU A 286 -7.53 -1.29 -3.90
N VAL A 287 -8.01 -0.65 -2.81
CA VAL A 287 -8.46 0.77 -2.91
C VAL A 287 -7.29 1.74 -2.91
N THR A 288 -6.15 1.38 -2.31
CA THR A 288 -5.00 2.29 -2.26
C THR A 288 -4.11 2.10 -3.47
N PHE A 289 -3.54 0.92 -3.68
CA PHE A 289 -2.42 0.78 -4.61
C PHE A 289 -2.85 1.02 -6.04
N GLU A 290 -4.01 0.52 -6.43
CA GLU A 290 -4.52 0.67 -7.78
C GLU A 290 -4.86 2.13 -8.07
N VAL A 291 -5.55 2.82 -7.15
CA VAL A 291 -5.88 4.25 -7.27
C VAL A 291 -4.62 5.12 -7.28
N PHE A 292 -3.68 4.89 -6.36
CA PHE A 292 -2.46 5.68 -6.27
C PHE A 292 -1.54 5.50 -7.46
N THR A 293 -1.30 4.25 -7.87
CA THR A 293 -0.44 3.95 -9.00
C THR A 293 -1.05 4.55 -10.27
N THR A 294 -2.37 4.43 -10.45
CA THR A 294 -3.08 5.06 -11.57
C THR A 294 -2.90 6.57 -11.56
N CYS A 295 -3.11 7.24 -10.42
CA CYS A 295 -2.92 8.69 -10.29
C CYS A 295 -1.48 9.12 -10.62
N ILE A 296 -0.48 8.38 -10.13
CA ILE A 296 0.93 8.74 -10.27
C ILE A 296 1.45 8.47 -11.69
N VAL A 297 1.10 7.33 -12.27
CA VAL A 297 1.46 7.01 -13.66
C VAL A 297 0.84 8.03 -14.60
N ALA A 298 -0.47 8.31 -14.45
CA ALA A 298 -1.14 9.34 -15.24
C ALA A 298 -0.49 10.72 -15.05
N TYR A 299 -0.14 11.08 -13.81
CA TYR A 299 0.59 12.32 -13.53
C TYR A 299 1.93 12.38 -14.28
N LEU A 300 2.74 11.32 -14.20
CA LEU A 300 4.05 11.26 -14.87
C LEU A 300 3.91 11.35 -16.40
N LEU A 301 2.93 10.67 -16.98
CA LEU A 301 2.66 10.72 -18.42
C LEU A 301 2.25 12.12 -18.88
N VAL A 302 1.40 12.81 -18.13
CA VAL A 302 1.03 14.21 -18.41
C VAL A 302 2.24 15.13 -18.24
N GLN A 303 3.05 14.94 -17.21
CA GLN A 303 4.25 15.77 -16.98
C GLN A 303 5.32 15.59 -18.08
N MET A 304 5.42 14.40 -18.66
CA MET A 304 6.29 14.11 -19.80
C MET A 304 5.71 14.60 -21.14
N GLY A 305 4.51 15.19 -21.13
CA GLY A 305 3.82 15.64 -22.34
C GLY A 305 3.31 14.51 -23.22
N LEU A 306 3.20 13.29 -22.69
CA LEU A 306 2.73 12.11 -23.41
C LEU A 306 1.20 11.98 -23.42
N LEU A 307 0.50 12.65 -22.50
CA LEU A 307 -0.95 12.61 -22.37
C LEU A 307 -1.53 13.98 -22.04
N ASN A 308 -2.72 14.26 -22.58
CA ASN A 308 -3.53 15.40 -22.18
C ASN A 308 -4.04 15.27 -20.73
N ARG A 309 -3.95 16.35 -19.95
CA ARG A 309 -4.47 16.46 -18.59
C ARG A 309 -5.95 16.08 -18.48
N SER A 310 -6.80 16.54 -19.41
CA SER A 310 -8.24 16.27 -19.34
C SER A 310 -8.55 14.79 -19.46
N MET A 311 -7.84 14.08 -20.35
CA MET A 311 -7.97 12.64 -20.52
C MET A 311 -7.50 11.90 -19.26
N ALA A 312 -6.34 12.27 -18.71
CA ALA A 312 -5.81 11.68 -17.48
C ALA A 312 -6.78 11.82 -16.30
N GLU A 313 -7.36 13.01 -16.08
CA GLU A 313 -8.33 13.23 -15.00
C GLU A 313 -9.61 12.40 -15.19
N ARG A 314 -10.12 12.26 -16.42
CA ARG A 314 -11.30 11.42 -16.73
C ARG A 314 -11.06 9.94 -16.47
N VAL A 315 -9.92 9.42 -16.93
CA VAL A 315 -9.56 8.00 -16.76
C VAL A 315 -9.33 7.66 -15.29
N ILE A 316 -8.64 8.54 -14.56
CA ILE A 316 -8.45 8.37 -13.10
C ILE A 316 -9.81 8.33 -12.41
N PHE A 317 -10.73 9.25 -12.73
CA PHE A 317 -12.04 9.28 -12.10
C PHE A 317 -12.81 7.97 -12.32
N LEU A 318 -12.86 7.48 -13.55
CA LEU A 318 -13.51 6.21 -13.87
C LEU A 318 -12.86 5.04 -13.11
N ALA A 319 -11.53 4.96 -13.12
CA ALA A 319 -10.78 3.91 -12.44
C ALA A 319 -11.06 3.91 -10.94
N VAL A 320 -11.00 5.08 -10.28
CA VAL A 320 -11.28 5.24 -8.84
C VAL A 320 -12.69 4.75 -8.49
N MET A 321 -13.69 5.14 -9.28
CA MET A 321 -15.08 4.73 -9.01
C MET A 321 -15.26 3.23 -9.18
N MET A 322 -14.66 2.64 -10.21
CA MET A 322 -14.71 1.19 -10.43
C MET A 322 -14.02 0.43 -9.31
N PHE A 323 -12.77 0.80 -8.96
CA PHE A 323 -12.02 0.16 -7.89
C PHE A 323 -12.72 0.26 -6.54
N LEU A 324 -13.33 1.40 -6.22
CA LEU A 324 -14.06 1.55 -4.95
C LEU A 324 -15.26 0.61 -4.88
N ILE A 325 -16.02 0.46 -5.96
CA ILE A 325 -17.17 -0.45 -6.00
C ILE A 325 -16.70 -1.91 -5.91
N THR A 326 -15.69 -2.28 -6.70
CA THR A 326 -15.22 -3.66 -6.76
C THR A 326 -14.53 -4.09 -5.48
N ALA A 327 -13.72 -3.22 -4.86
CA ALA A 327 -13.00 -3.57 -3.63
C ALA A 327 -13.92 -3.66 -2.40
N ILE A 328 -14.90 -2.74 -2.25
CA ILE A 328 -15.84 -2.79 -1.11
C ILE A 328 -16.66 -4.08 -1.13
N VAL A 329 -17.10 -4.50 -2.32
CA VAL A 329 -17.86 -5.75 -2.47
C VAL A 329 -16.93 -6.97 -2.47
N GLY A 330 -15.75 -6.81 -3.06
CA GLY A 330 -14.75 -7.85 -3.27
C GLY A 330 -14.19 -8.44 -2.00
N ILE A 331 -14.12 -7.69 -0.91
CA ILE A 331 -13.56 -8.15 0.37
C ILE A 331 -14.12 -9.48 0.92
N SER A 332 -15.31 -9.88 0.48
CA SER A 332 -15.99 -11.09 0.96
C SER A 332 -15.54 -12.38 0.25
N HIS A 333 -14.64 -12.31 -0.74
CA HIS A 333 -14.12 -13.49 -1.45
C HIS A 333 -12.95 -14.16 -0.74
#